data_AF-A0AB40DJV8-F1
#
_entry.id   AF-A0AB40DJV8-F1
#
_cell.length_a   1.000
_cell.length_b   1.000
_cell.length_c   1.000
_cell.angle_alpha   90.00
_cell.angle_beta   90.00
_cell.angle_gamma   90.00
#
_symmetry.space_group_name_H-M   'P 1'
#
loop_
_entity.id
_entity.type
_entity.pdbx_description
1 polymer ?
#
loop_
_entity_poly.entity_id
_entity_poly.type
_entity_poly.pdbx_seq_one_letter_code
_entity_poly.pdbx_strand_id
1 'polypeptide(L)'
;MYRMFGGTEPESSSKGYLQEPLSLREEFRSRRFGLGHSNPSDFLRSQWQSKPKSSIFLAYRWLLGGFFNVGLVNYVIQYYRNGTVFIYLTNWAFIMCGITSITGAVLVTIYHCKPETWVPPRCVIKTYWAFYWTTIIMECLIAITYWAAIYPDDRVLTNPTRVSDFYNIFIHLLPPIFFTIDHIIVAQPARLLHFVYPMVFGYSYGLFALIYYELGATGIPLSIHFWTLKTRRRC
;
A
#
# COMPACT_ATOMS: atom_id res chain seq x y z
N MET A 1 -27.74 36.86 37.11
CA MET A 1 -28.67 35.85 36.57
C MET A 1 -28.61 35.91 35.06
N TYR A 2 -27.74 35.13 34.41
CA TYR A 2 -27.84 34.70 33.00
C TYR A 2 -27.00 33.43 32.82
N ARG A 3 -27.64 32.27 33.02
CA ARG A 3 -27.21 30.99 32.47
C ARG A 3 -27.61 31.00 31.00
N MET A 4 -26.70 30.80 30.06
CA MET A 4 -27.07 30.33 28.73
C MET A 4 -25.92 29.57 28.06
N PHE A 5 -26.23 28.34 27.65
CA PHE A 5 -25.50 27.43 26.76
C PHE A 5 -24.26 26.70 27.30
N GLY A 6 -24.47 25.91 28.35
CA GLY A 6 -23.78 24.62 28.43
C GLY A 6 -24.34 23.72 27.32
N GLY A 7 -23.64 23.66 26.19
CA GLY A 7 -23.83 22.57 25.24
C GLY A 7 -23.40 21.29 25.94
N THR A 8 -24.35 20.40 26.19
CA THR A 8 -24.04 19.02 26.53
C THR A 8 -23.21 18.46 25.38
N GLU A 9 -21.92 18.18 25.64
CA GLU A 9 -21.16 17.28 24.78
C GLU A 9 -22.01 16.01 24.64
N PRO A 10 -22.24 15.51 23.42
CA PRO A 10 -22.91 14.22 23.28
C PRO A 10 -22.08 13.22 24.05
N GLU A 11 -22.69 12.62 25.08
CA GLU A 11 -22.15 11.47 25.80
C GLU A 11 -21.51 10.55 24.76
N SER A 12 -20.22 10.26 24.94
CA SER A 12 -19.51 9.29 24.12
C SER A 12 -20.30 7.99 24.20
N SER A 13 -21.10 7.72 23.16
CA SER A 13 -21.92 6.52 23.08
C SER A 13 -21.04 5.33 23.40
N SER A 14 -21.47 4.52 24.36
CA SER A 14 -20.75 3.36 24.87
C SER A 14 -20.59 2.21 23.86
N LYS A 15 -20.67 2.50 22.55
CA LYS A 15 -20.32 1.59 21.46
C LYS A 15 -18.83 1.74 21.15
N GLY A 16 -18.02 1.07 21.96
CA GLY A 16 -16.57 1.10 21.88
C GLY A 16 -16.02 0.84 20.48
N TYR A 17 -15.15 1.75 20.02
CA TYR A 17 -14.12 1.56 18.99
C TYR A 17 -14.53 1.15 17.57
N LEU A 18 -15.82 0.96 17.28
CA LEU A 18 -16.29 0.63 15.93
C LEU A 18 -16.58 1.91 15.14
N GLN A 19 -15.93 2.03 13.98
CA GLN A 19 -16.18 3.13 13.06
C GLN A 19 -17.51 2.92 12.34
N GLU A 20 -18.43 3.88 12.43
CA GLU A 20 -19.66 3.84 11.63
C GLU A 20 -19.35 4.13 10.15
N PRO A 21 -19.92 3.34 9.22
CA PRO A 21 -19.73 3.57 7.80
C PRO A 21 -20.37 4.91 7.39
N LEU A 22 -19.72 5.61 6.47
CA LEU A 22 -20.26 6.84 5.91
C LEU A 22 -21.34 6.51 4.87
N SER A 23 -22.30 7.42 4.69
CA SER A 23 -23.19 7.33 3.53
C SER A 23 -22.41 7.54 2.23
N LEU A 24 -22.82 6.90 1.13
CA LEU A 24 -22.17 7.07 -0.18
C LEU A 24 -22.02 8.54 -0.57
N ARG A 25 -23.06 9.36 -0.40
CA ARG A 25 -23.01 10.80 -0.69
C ARG A 25 -21.92 11.52 0.10
N GLU A 26 -21.68 11.11 1.34
CA GLU A 26 -20.64 11.68 2.19
C GLU A 26 -19.24 11.21 1.79
N GLU A 27 -19.09 9.95 1.34
CA GLU A 27 -17.83 9.42 0.84
C GLU A 27 -17.33 10.14 -0.41
N PHE A 28 -18.24 10.51 -1.33
CA PHE A 28 -17.91 11.20 -2.57
C PHE A 28 -17.73 12.73 -2.44
N ARG A 29 -17.76 13.30 -1.22
CA ARG A 29 -17.46 14.72 -1.05
C ARG A 29 -15.99 15.01 -1.30
N SER A 30 -15.66 16.07 -2.03
CA SER A 30 -14.27 16.43 -2.38
C SER A 30 -13.32 16.56 -1.19
N ARG A 31 -13.82 16.95 0.00
CA ARG A 31 -13.02 16.96 1.24
C ARG A 31 -12.43 15.58 1.61
N ARG A 32 -13.01 14.49 1.11
CA ARG A 32 -12.59 13.11 1.37
C ARG A 32 -11.41 12.66 0.49
N PHE A 33 -10.98 13.46 -0.49
CA PHE A 33 -9.67 13.27 -1.11
C PHE A 33 -8.54 13.44 -0.09
N GLY A 34 -8.72 14.29 0.93
CA GLY A 34 -7.71 14.56 1.94
C GLY A 34 -7.56 13.46 3.00
N LEU A 35 -6.36 13.37 3.57
CA LEU A 35 -5.97 12.40 4.61
C LEU A 35 -6.38 12.84 6.03
N GLY A 36 -7.48 13.58 6.18
CA GLY A 36 -7.97 14.02 7.49
C GLY A 36 -8.85 12.96 8.14
N HIS A 37 -8.51 12.47 9.33
CA HIS A 37 -9.33 11.57 10.15
C HIS A 37 -9.44 12.08 11.58
N SER A 38 -10.61 11.93 12.21
CA SER A 38 -10.90 12.47 13.54
C SER A 38 -10.16 11.74 14.65
N ASN A 39 -9.99 10.42 14.51
CA ASN A 39 -9.36 9.60 15.54
C ASN A 39 -8.06 8.92 15.07
N PRO A 40 -6.87 9.52 15.33
CA PRO A 40 -5.60 8.95 14.92
C PRO A 40 -5.28 7.58 15.54
N SER A 41 -5.91 7.21 16.66
CA SER A 41 -5.66 5.92 17.30
C SER A 41 -6.08 4.73 16.45
N ASP A 42 -7.03 4.92 15.54
CA ASP A 42 -7.57 3.87 14.66
C ASP A 42 -6.48 3.28 13.75
N PHE A 43 -5.46 4.07 13.41
CA PHE A 43 -4.31 3.63 12.62
C PHE A 43 -3.36 2.70 13.38
N LEU A 44 -3.45 2.71 14.72
CA LEU A 44 -2.53 2.01 15.62
C LEU A 44 -3.14 0.72 16.17
N ARG A 45 -4.33 0.33 15.67
CA ARG A 45 -5.11 -0.79 16.20
C ARG A 45 -5.76 -1.66 15.12
N SER A 46 -5.96 -2.92 15.47
CA SER A 46 -6.93 -3.79 14.83
C SER A 46 -8.37 -3.37 15.16
N GLN A 47 -9.30 -3.56 14.23
CA GLN A 47 -10.73 -3.38 14.47
C GLN A 47 -11.36 -4.51 15.31
N TRP A 48 -10.66 -5.63 15.47
CA TRP A 48 -11.13 -6.81 16.21
C TRP A 48 -10.67 -6.83 17.67
N GLN A 49 -9.95 -5.80 18.13
CA GLN A 49 -9.46 -5.76 19.51
C GLN A 49 -10.40 -4.97 20.42
N SER A 50 -10.63 -5.48 21.63
CA SER A 50 -11.46 -4.84 22.65
C SER A 50 -10.69 -3.88 23.56
N LYS A 51 -9.40 -4.15 23.76
CA LYS A 51 -8.51 -3.34 24.60
C LYS A 51 -7.80 -2.27 23.77
N PRO A 52 -7.33 -1.17 24.39
CA PRO A 52 -6.61 -0.15 23.66
C PRO A 52 -5.32 -0.63 22.99
N LYS A 53 -4.66 -1.64 23.57
CA LYS A 53 -3.42 -2.26 23.09
C LYS A 53 -3.60 -3.78 22.99
N SER A 54 -3.00 -4.38 21.97
CA SER A 54 -3.05 -5.82 21.72
C SER A 54 -1.69 -6.34 21.28
N SER A 55 -1.06 -7.15 22.13
CA SER A 55 0.22 -7.80 21.81
C SER A 55 0.09 -8.77 20.62
N ILE A 56 -1.10 -9.36 20.43
CA ILE A 56 -1.39 -10.21 19.27
C ILE A 56 -1.34 -9.37 17.98
N PHE A 57 -1.95 -8.19 17.98
CA PHE A 57 -1.91 -7.29 16.83
C PHE A 57 -0.49 -6.76 16.57
N LEU A 58 0.25 -6.43 17.62
CA LEU A 58 1.66 -6.04 17.49
C LEU A 58 2.51 -7.16 16.87
N ALA A 59 2.35 -8.40 17.34
CA ALA A 59 3.03 -9.56 16.78
C ALA A 59 2.67 -9.76 15.29
N TYR A 60 1.39 -9.64 14.94
CA TYR A 60 0.92 -9.68 13.56
C TYR A 60 1.62 -8.62 12.68
N ARG A 61 1.72 -7.37 13.14
CA ARG A 61 2.40 -6.31 12.38
C ARG A 61 3.87 -6.62 12.14
N TRP A 62 4.57 -7.16 13.14
CA TRP A 62 5.97 -7.57 12.99
C TRP A 62 6.15 -8.79 12.08
N LEU A 63 5.21 -9.74 12.08
CA LEU A 63 5.23 -10.86 11.13
C LEU A 63 5.06 -10.36 9.70
N LEU A 64 4.09 -9.46 9.46
CA LEU A 64 3.86 -8.85 8.15
C LEU A 64 5.07 -8.03 7.69
N GLY A 65 5.60 -7.16 8.57
CA GLY A 65 6.79 -6.36 8.33
C GLY A 65 8.01 -7.22 8.04
N GLY A 66 8.24 -8.25 8.84
CA GLY A 66 9.33 -9.21 8.66
C GLY A 66 9.24 -9.93 7.32
N PHE A 67 8.06 -10.44 6.95
CA PHE A 67 7.84 -11.17 5.69
C PHE A 67 8.24 -10.32 4.47
N PHE A 68 7.69 -9.12 4.33
CA PHE A 68 8.00 -8.27 3.17
C PHE A 68 9.42 -7.71 3.20
N ASN A 69 9.97 -7.39 4.37
CA ASN A 69 11.33 -6.82 4.45
C ASN A 69 12.42 -7.89 4.25
N VAL A 70 12.21 -9.14 4.68
CA VAL A 70 13.08 -10.26 4.31
C VAL A 70 13.03 -10.47 2.79
N GLY A 71 11.84 -10.43 2.18
CA GLY A 71 11.69 -10.44 0.73
C GLY A 71 12.45 -9.31 0.04
N LEU A 72 12.33 -8.09 0.56
CA LEU A 72 12.95 -6.91 -0.01
C LEU A 72 14.49 -6.97 0.07
N VAL A 73 15.04 -7.43 1.19
CA VAL A 73 16.50 -7.63 1.33
C VAL A 73 17.01 -8.66 0.35
N ASN A 74 16.35 -9.82 0.23
CA ASN A 74 16.72 -10.85 -0.75
C ASN A 74 16.69 -10.32 -2.17
N TYR A 75 15.65 -9.55 -2.50
CA TYR A 75 15.49 -8.89 -3.78
C TYR A 75 16.63 -7.88 -4.06
N VAL A 76 16.94 -6.99 -3.12
CA VAL A 76 18.03 -6.01 -3.28
C VAL A 76 19.37 -6.70 -3.51
N ILE A 77 19.68 -7.76 -2.75
CA ILE A 77 20.93 -8.52 -2.91
C ILE A 77 21.04 -9.11 -4.32
N GLN A 78 19.95 -9.64 -4.87
CA GLN A 78 19.97 -10.33 -6.17
C GLN A 78 19.96 -9.36 -7.36
N TYR A 79 19.21 -8.26 -7.31
CA TYR A 79 18.91 -7.46 -8.50
C TYR A 79 19.56 -6.08 -8.51
N TYR A 80 20.00 -5.53 -7.37
CA TYR A 80 20.58 -4.18 -7.30
C TYR A 80 21.85 -4.02 -8.14
N ARG A 81 22.69 -5.05 -8.18
CA ARG A 81 23.96 -5.03 -8.94
C ARG A 81 23.76 -4.91 -10.46
N ASN A 82 22.60 -5.32 -10.97
CA ASN A 82 22.33 -5.35 -12.40
C ASN A 82 21.60 -4.08 -12.90
N GLY A 83 21.35 -3.10 -12.03
CA GLY A 83 20.69 -1.84 -12.38
C GLY A 83 19.22 -1.97 -12.80
N THR A 84 18.64 -3.18 -12.71
CA THR A 84 17.27 -3.47 -13.16
C THR A 84 16.21 -3.16 -12.12
N VAL A 85 16.62 -2.77 -10.91
CA VAL A 85 15.73 -2.66 -9.75
C VAL A 85 14.58 -1.70 -10.00
N PHE A 86 14.90 -0.53 -10.54
CA PHE A 86 13.90 0.52 -10.73
C PHE A 86 13.13 0.39 -12.06
N ILE A 87 13.49 -0.54 -12.93
CA ILE A 87 12.87 -0.61 -14.27
C ILE A 87 11.43 -1.15 -14.20
N TYR A 88 11.15 -2.07 -13.26
CA TYR A 88 9.86 -2.73 -13.18
C TYR A 88 8.95 -2.12 -12.13
N LEU A 89 7.70 -1.83 -12.51
CA LEU A 89 6.67 -1.32 -11.60
C LEU A 89 6.46 -2.24 -10.40
N THR A 90 6.51 -3.56 -10.61
CA THR A 90 6.38 -4.53 -9.52
C THR A 90 7.45 -4.35 -8.45
N ASN A 91 8.67 -3.98 -8.82
CA ASN A 91 9.72 -3.76 -7.84
C ASN A 91 9.46 -2.51 -7.00
N TRP A 92 8.97 -1.44 -7.61
CA TRP A 92 8.57 -0.22 -6.89
C TRP A 92 7.42 -0.53 -5.90
N ALA A 93 6.43 -1.30 -6.32
CA ALA A 93 5.32 -1.69 -5.46
C ALA A 93 5.77 -2.64 -4.33
N PHE A 94 6.67 -3.57 -4.62
CA PHE A 94 7.24 -4.46 -3.60
C PHE A 94 8.10 -3.71 -2.56
N ILE A 95 8.85 -2.67 -2.97
CA ILE A 95 9.50 -1.74 -2.04
C ILE A 95 8.45 -1.04 -1.16
N MET A 96 7.34 -0.59 -1.76
CA MET A 96 6.23 0.00 -1.00
C MET A 96 5.61 -0.99 -0.02
N CYS A 97 5.51 -2.29 -0.34
CA CYS A 97 5.10 -3.32 0.61
C CYS A 97 6.02 -3.35 1.84
N GLY A 98 7.34 -3.32 1.63
CA GLY A 98 8.33 -3.28 2.71
C GLY A 98 8.19 -2.03 3.58
N ILE A 99 8.13 -0.84 2.97
CA ILE A 99 7.99 0.45 3.66
C ILE A 99 6.68 0.53 4.45
N THR A 100 5.55 0.19 3.83
CA THR A 100 4.23 0.27 4.46
C THR A 100 4.14 -0.69 5.64
N SER A 101 4.54 -1.95 5.46
CA SER A 101 4.44 -2.97 6.51
C SER A 101 5.35 -2.68 7.71
N ILE A 102 6.60 -2.26 7.50
CA ILE A 102 7.51 -1.90 8.60
C ILE A 102 7.06 -0.64 9.32
N THR A 103 6.55 0.36 8.58
CA THR A 103 6.02 1.59 9.18
C THR A 103 4.83 1.26 10.09
N GLY A 104 3.94 0.36 9.66
CA GLY A 104 2.84 -0.14 10.49
C GLY A 104 3.33 -0.80 11.78
N ALA A 105 4.34 -1.67 11.70
CA ALA A 105 4.94 -2.32 12.87
C ALA A 105 5.59 -1.33 13.84
N VAL A 106 6.36 -0.37 13.31
CA VAL A 106 7.01 0.67 14.11
C VAL A 106 5.97 1.56 14.80
N LEU A 107 4.93 1.99 14.08
CA LEU A 107 3.86 2.82 14.65
C LEU A 107 3.15 2.14 15.82
N VAL A 108 2.78 0.86 15.67
CA VAL A 108 2.12 0.10 16.74
C VAL A 108 3.08 -0.17 17.90
N THR A 109 4.38 -0.39 17.63
CA THR A 109 5.40 -0.53 18.68
C THR A 109 5.53 0.74 19.51
N ILE A 110 5.65 1.91 18.86
CA ILE A 110 5.72 3.20 19.55
C ILE A 110 4.48 3.40 20.43
N TYR A 111 3.30 3.11 19.90
CA TYR A 111 2.04 3.19 20.66
C TYR A 111 2.03 2.27 21.88
N HIS A 112 2.58 1.05 21.78
CA HIS A 112 2.73 0.15 22.92
C HIS A 112 3.67 0.71 24.00
N CYS A 113 4.75 1.37 23.61
CA CYS A 113 5.72 1.98 24.53
C CYS A 113 5.27 3.31 25.14
N LYS A 114 4.23 3.95 24.60
CA LYS A 114 3.73 5.26 25.06
C LYS A 114 2.46 5.11 25.92
N PRO A 115 2.11 6.09 26.76
CA PRO A 115 0.83 6.07 27.49
C PRO A 115 -0.34 6.08 26.49
N GLU A 116 -1.51 5.55 26.89
CA GLU A 116 -2.68 5.45 26.00
C GLU A 116 -3.22 6.81 25.54
N THR A 117 -2.89 7.88 26.26
CA THR A 117 -3.21 9.27 25.91
C THR A 117 -2.32 9.84 24.81
N TRP A 118 -1.25 9.13 24.42
CA TRP A 118 -0.33 9.60 23.39
C TRP A 118 -0.99 9.57 22.01
N VAL A 119 -0.82 10.66 21.27
CA VAL A 119 -1.35 10.82 19.91
C VAL A 119 -0.19 10.81 18.91
N PRO A 120 -0.26 10.00 17.84
CA PRO A 120 0.78 9.97 16.83
C PRO A 120 0.85 11.29 16.05
N PRO A 121 2.05 11.70 15.58
CA PRO A 121 2.20 12.88 14.75
C PRO A 121 1.33 12.80 13.48
N ARG A 122 0.54 13.86 13.24
CA ARG A 122 -0.42 13.90 12.13
C ARG A 122 0.22 13.66 10.76
N CYS A 123 1.40 14.22 10.52
CA CYS A 123 2.12 14.03 9.25
C CYS A 123 2.45 12.56 9.01
N VAL A 124 2.96 11.85 10.03
CA VAL A 124 3.32 10.45 9.92
C VAL A 124 2.11 9.57 9.61
N ILE A 125 0.99 9.77 10.30
CA ILE A 125 -0.25 9.01 10.04
C ILE A 125 -0.77 9.28 8.62
N LYS A 126 -0.76 10.54 8.17
CA LYS A 126 -1.21 10.90 6.82
C LYS A 126 -0.34 10.23 5.76
N THR A 127 0.99 10.33 5.90
CA THR A 127 1.93 9.71 4.97
C THR A 127 1.77 8.20 4.95
N TYR A 128 1.73 7.56 6.12
CA TYR A 128 1.48 6.12 6.25
C TYR A 128 0.18 5.72 5.55
N TRP A 129 -0.90 6.48 5.73
CA TRP A 129 -2.18 6.16 5.14
C TRP A 129 -2.20 6.28 3.61
N ALA A 130 -1.55 7.31 3.07
CA ALA A 130 -1.39 7.46 1.61
C ALA A 130 -0.57 6.31 1.02
N PHE A 131 0.53 5.93 1.68
CA PHE A 131 1.37 4.80 1.29
C PHE A 131 0.58 3.50 1.37
N TYR A 132 -0.21 3.30 2.43
CA TYR A 132 -1.05 2.13 2.61
C TYR A 132 -2.05 1.93 1.46
N TRP A 133 -2.81 2.98 1.13
CA TRP A 133 -3.76 2.94 0.00
C TRP A 133 -3.06 2.72 -1.32
N THR A 134 -1.90 3.34 -1.50
CA THR A 134 -1.08 3.13 -2.70
C THR A 134 -0.65 1.67 -2.80
N THR A 135 -0.09 1.09 -1.74
CA THR A 135 0.38 -0.29 -1.71
C THR A 135 -0.74 -1.27 -2.06
N ILE A 136 -1.85 -1.29 -1.31
CA ILE A 136 -2.89 -2.31 -1.52
C ILE A 136 -3.49 -2.24 -2.93
N ILE A 137 -3.75 -1.04 -3.46
CA ILE A 137 -4.33 -0.87 -4.79
C ILE A 137 -3.33 -1.26 -5.87
N MET A 138 -2.06 -0.83 -5.74
CA MET A 138 -1.03 -1.17 -6.73
C MET A 138 -0.77 -2.68 -6.77
N GLU A 139 -0.71 -3.36 -5.62
CA GLU A 139 -0.53 -4.82 -5.58
C GLU A 139 -1.70 -5.56 -6.23
N CYS A 140 -2.94 -5.12 -6.00
CA CYS A 140 -4.10 -5.69 -6.70
C CYS A 140 -4.03 -5.46 -8.21
N LEU A 141 -3.65 -4.26 -8.67
CA LEU A 141 -3.51 -3.96 -10.09
C LEU A 141 -2.39 -4.78 -10.73
N ILE A 142 -1.23 -4.85 -10.09
CA ILE A 142 -0.08 -5.65 -10.56
C ILE A 142 -0.47 -7.12 -10.66
N ALA A 143 -1.15 -7.68 -9.67
CA ALA A 143 -1.58 -9.07 -9.69
C ALA A 143 -2.52 -9.33 -10.88
N ILE A 144 -3.55 -8.50 -11.05
CA ILE A 144 -4.49 -8.63 -12.16
C ILE A 144 -3.76 -8.52 -13.49
N THR A 145 -2.94 -7.49 -13.68
CA THR A 145 -2.16 -7.30 -14.92
C THR A 145 -1.22 -8.46 -15.18
N TYR A 146 -0.51 -8.93 -14.16
CA TYR A 146 0.42 -10.03 -14.30
C TYR A 146 -0.30 -11.31 -14.73
N TRP A 147 -1.28 -11.77 -13.96
CA TRP A 147 -1.96 -13.04 -14.21
C TRP A 147 -2.82 -13.02 -15.49
N ALA A 148 -3.39 -11.87 -15.86
CA ALA A 148 -4.21 -11.74 -17.05
C ALA A 148 -3.39 -11.52 -18.34
N ALA A 149 -2.30 -10.74 -18.28
CA ALA A 149 -1.61 -10.25 -19.47
C ALA A 149 -0.13 -10.68 -19.60
N ILE A 150 0.57 -11.03 -18.52
CA ILE A 150 2.02 -11.31 -18.55
C ILE A 150 2.30 -12.81 -18.36
N TYR A 151 1.61 -13.45 -17.41
CA TYR A 151 1.80 -14.86 -17.08
C TYR A 151 1.64 -15.84 -18.25
N PRO A 152 0.72 -15.64 -19.23
CA PRO A 152 0.60 -16.53 -20.38
C PRO A 152 1.89 -16.70 -21.18
N ASP A 153 2.69 -15.64 -21.29
CA ASP A 153 3.98 -15.64 -21.99
C ASP A 153 5.15 -15.99 -21.04
N ASP A 154 5.11 -15.53 -19.78
CA ASP A 154 6.16 -15.82 -18.78
C ASP A 154 6.27 -17.32 -18.44
N ARG A 155 5.14 -18.06 -18.47
CA ARG A 155 5.11 -19.50 -18.20
C ARG A 155 5.77 -20.36 -19.28
N VAL A 156 6.04 -19.79 -20.46
CA VAL A 156 6.63 -20.52 -21.59
C VAL A 156 8.11 -20.80 -21.30
N LEU A 157 8.51 -22.07 -21.31
CA LEU A 157 9.87 -22.49 -20.93
C LEU A 157 10.99 -21.89 -21.80
N THR A 158 10.68 -21.51 -23.05
CA THR A 158 11.63 -20.89 -23.98
C THR A 158 11.70 -19.37 -23.85
N ASN A 159 10.89 -18.75 -22.99
CA ASN A 159 10.92 -17.31 -22.79
C ASN A 159 12.24 -16.89 -22.10
N PRO A 160 13.08 -16.05 -22.74
CA PRO A 160 14.37 -15.65 -22.17
C PRO A 160 14.25 -14.78 -20.91
N THR A 161 13.07 -14.19 -20.65
CA THR A 161 12.82 -13.39 -19.45
C THR A 161 12.08 -14.18 -18.37
N ARG A 162 11.85 -15.49 -18.56
CA ARG A 162 11.15 -16.33 -17.60
C ARG A 162 11.83 -16.31 -16.24
N VAL A 163 11.03 -16.10 -15.21
CA VAL A 163 11.45 -16.27 -13.81
C VAL A 163 10.77 -17.50 -13.19
N SER A 164 11.19 -17.89 -11.98
CA SER A 164 10.62 -19.08 -11.34
C SER A 164 9.17 -18.84 -10.91
N ASP A 165 8.34 -19.88 -11.01
CA ASP A 165 6.93 -19.77 -10.61
C ASP A 165 6.79 -19.44 -9.11
N PHE A 166 7.74 -19.90 -8.28
CA PHE A 166 7.81 -19.52 -6.87
C PHE A 166 8.03 -18.02 -6.70
N TYR A 167 8.96 -17.43 -7.46
CA TYR A 167 9.18 -15.99 -7.44
C TYR A 167 7.93 -15.23 -7.87
N ASN A 168 7.30 -15.66 -8.97
CA ASN A 168 6.05 -15.06 -9.47
C ASN A 168 4.91 -15.10 -8.44
N ILE A 169 4.72 -16.22 -7.76
CA ILE A 169 3.76 -16.31 -6.65
C ILE A 169 4.12 -15.31 -5.55
N PHE A 170 5.39 -15.27 -5.17
CA PHE A 170 5.87 -14.41 -4.09
C PHE A 170 5.69 -12.91 -4.37
N ILE A 171 5.92 -12.45 -5.60
CA ILE A 171 5.86 -11.02 -5.96
C ILE A 171 4.53 -10.57 -6.57
N HIS A 172 3.71 -11.49 -7.12
CA HIS A 172 2.46 -11.13 -7.80
C HIS A 172 1.20 -11.69 -7.15
N LEU A 173 1.28 -12.74 -6.32
CA LEU A 173 0.10 -13.35 -5.70
C LEU A 173 0.02 -13.08 -4.20
N LEU A 174 1.12 -13.23 -3.47
CA LEU A 174 1.11 -13.04 -2.01
C LEU A 174 0.85 -11.58 -1.59
N PRO A 175 1.44 -10.54 -2.20
CA PRO A 175 1.25 -9.16 -1.76
C PRO A 175 -0.22 -8.72 -1.70
N PRO A 176 -1.05 -8.85 -2.77
CA PRO A 176 -2.44 -8.44 -2.70
C PRO A 176 -3.25 -9.25 -1.68
N ILE A 177 -2.94 -10.55 -1.50
CA ILE A 177 -3.60 -11.39 -0.50
C ILE A 177 -3.29 -10.88 0.92
N PHE A 178 -2.01 -10.69 1.24
CA PHE A 178 -1.57 -10.26 2.57
C PHE A 178 -2.07 -8.85 2.90
N PHE A 179 -2.02 -7.91 1.94
CA PHE A 179 -2.54 -6.56 2.17
C PHE A 179 -4.07 -6.51 2.21
N THR A 180 -4.78 -7.41 1.53
CA THR A 180 -6.24 -7.55 1.68
C THR A 180 -6.61 -8.09 3.06
N ILE A 181 -5.91 -9.12 3.53
CA ILE A 181 -6.08 -9.65 4.89
C ILE A 181 -5.75 -8.57 5.92
N ASP A 182 -4.66 -7.82 5.73
CA ASP A 182 -4.32 -6.70 6.59
C ASP A 182 -5.44 -5.65 6.61
N HIS A 183 -6.01 -5.32 5.46
CA HIS A 183 -7.12 -4.37 5.36
C HIS A 183 -8.35 -4.80 6.16
N ILE A 184 -8.62 -6.11 6.23
CA ILE A 184 -9.69 -6.67 7.06
C ILE A 184 -9.34 -6.63 8.55
N ILE A 185 -8.05 -6.62 8.93
CA ILE A 185 -7.62 -6.66 10.33
C ILE A 185 -7.54 -5.26 10.96
N VAL A 186 -7.08 -4.27 10.20
CA VAL A 186 -6.80 -2.90 10.66
C VAL A 186 -8.07 -2.07 10.87
N ALA A 187 -8.05 -1.13 11.82
CA ALA A 187 -9.18 -0.22 12.05
C ALA A 187 -9.11 1.10 11.27
N GLN A 188 -8.03 1.33 10.51
CA GLN A 188 -7.90 2.58 9.76
C GLN A 188 -9.00 2.71 8.69
N PRO A 189 -9.54 3.92 8.49
CA PRO A 189 -10.67 4.14 7.58
C PRO A 189 -10.38 3.77 6.13
N ALA A 190 -11.40 3.21 5.47
CA ALA A 190 -11.48 3.07 4.03
C ALA A 190 -12.15 4.27 3.36
N ARG A 191 -11.56 4.73 2.24
CA ARG A 191 -12.08 5.87 1.47
C ARG A 191 -11.92 5.63 -0.02
N LEU A 192 -13.04 5.59 -0.74
CA LEU A 192 -13.06 5.39 -2.19
C LEU A 192 -12.24 6.45 -2.93
N LEU A 193 -12.32 7.72 -2.51
CA LEU A 193 -11.59 8.83 -3.15
C LEU A 193 -10.06 8.76 -3.00
N HIS A 194 -9.52 7.86 -2.18
CA HIS A 194 -8.08 7.67 -2.04
C HIS A 194 -7.45 6.95 -3.24
N PHE A 195 -8.22 6.57 -4.27
CA PHE A 195 -7.69 6.08 -5.55
C PHE A 195 -6.72 7.07 -6.24
N VAL A 196 -6.72 8.35 -5.85
CA VAL A 196 -5.78 9.35 -6.37
C VAL A 196 -4.32 9.09 -5.98
N TYR A 197 -4.06 8.52 -4.80
CA TYR A 197 -2.69 8.23 -4.34
C TYR A 197 -1.98 7.17 -5.19
N PRO A 198 -2.57 5.99 -5.45
CA PRO A 198 -1.97 5.02 -6.37
C PRO A 198 -1.85 5.56 -7.81
N MET A 199 -2.76 6.42 -8.27
CA MET A 199 -2.61 7.06 -9.59
C MET A 199 -1.36 7.94 -9.64
N VAL A 200 -1.13 8.80 -8.64
CA VAL A 200 0.07 9.65 -8.59
C VAL A 200 1.35 8.80 -8.59
N PHE A 201 1.35 7.68 -7.86
CA PHE A 201 2.47 6.74 -7.86
C PHE A 201 2.69 6.11 -9.25
N GLY A 202 1.61 5.63 -9.89
CA GLY A 202 1.67 5.08 -11.24
C GLY A 202 2.16 6.09 -12.28
N TYR A 203 1.70 7.35 -12.23
CA TYR A 203 2.19 8.41 -13.10
C TYR A 203 3.67 8.73 -12.86
N SER A 204 4.11 8.72 -11.60
CA SER A 204 5.52 8.95 -11.24
C SER A 204 6.41 7.86 -11.83
N TYR A 205 5.99 6.60 -11.73
CA TYR A 205 6.68 5.49 -12.39
C TYR A 205 6.66 5.62 -13.92
N GLY A 206 5.51 5.97 -14.51
CA GLY A 206 5.40 6.18 -15.96
C GLY A 206 6.34 7.25 -16.49
N LEU A 207 6.46 8.36 -15.76
CA LEU A 207 7.42 9.43 -16.07
C LEU A 207 8.87 8.94 -15.94
N PHE A 208 9.19 8.22 -14.86
CA PHE A 208 10.51 7.62 -14.70
C PHE A 208 10.84 6.67 -15.86
N ALA A 209 9.92 5.78 -16.23
CA ALA A 209 10.10 4.82 -17.30
C ALA A 209 10.30 5.51 -18.66
N LEU A 210 9.59 6.61 -18.92
CA LEU A 210 9.77 7.42 -20.12
C LEU A 210 11.17 8.06 -20.16
N ILE A 211 11.60 8.71 -19.07
CA ILE A 211 12.94 9.31 -18.99
C ILE A 211 14.02 8.24 -19.17
N TYR A 212 13.86 7.10 -18.50
CA TYR A 212 14.79 5.97 -18.61
C TYR A 212 14.91 5.45 -20.05
N TYR A 213 13.78 5.40 -20.79
CA TYR A 213 13.75 5.03 -22.20
C TYR A 213 14.53 6.02 -23.07
N GLU A 214 14.26 7.32 -22.93
CA GLU A 214 14.88 8.38 -23.75
C GLU A 214 16.39 8.51 -23.52
N LEU A 215 16.88 8.17 -22.33
CA LEU A 215 18.32 8.19 -22.01
C LEU A 215 19.11 7.01 -22.61
N GLY A 216 18.50 6.22 -23.50
CA GLY A 216 19.22 5.22 -24.29
C GLY A 216 19.56 3.94 -23.52
N ALA A 217 18.85 3.63 -22.44
CA ALA A 217 18.97 2.37 -21.72
C ALA A 217 18.30 1.19 -22.46
N THR A 218 18.58 1.07 -23.77
CA THR A 218 17.94 0.16 -24.73
C THR A 218 18.45 -1.29 -24.67
N GLY A 219 19.30 -1.63 -23.69
CA GLY A 219 19.89 -2.97 -23.54
C GLY A 219 19.01 -4.00 -22.83
N ILE A 220 17.88 -3.59 -22.26
CA ILE A 220 16.91 -4.45 -21.56
C ILE A 220 15.54 -4.14 -22.19
N PRO A 221 14.70 -5.15 -22.54
CA PRO A 221 13.60 -4.95 -23.47
C PRO A 221 12.43 -4.19 -22.85
N LEU A 222 12.57 -2.86 -22.70
CA LEU A 222 11.48 -1.91 -22.55
C LEU A 222 10.51 -1.97 -23.75
N SER A 223 10.92 -2.63 -24.84
CA SER A 223 10.06 -2.91 -25.99
C SER A 223 8.78 -3.62 -25.59
N ILE A 224 8.80 -4.51 -24.58
CA ILE A 224 7.63 -5.31 -24.16
C ILE A 224 6.50 -4.43 -23.58
N HIS A 225 6.81 -3.27 -23.01
CA HIS A 225 5.79 -2.36 -22.46
C HIS A 225 5.19 -1.39 -23.49
N PHE A 226 5.82 -1.20 -24.66
CA PHE A 226 5.37 -0.24 -25.68
C PHE A 226 4.85 -0.90 -26.98
N TRP A 227 4.75 -2.23 -27.03
CA TRP A 227 4.39 -2.97 -28.26
C TRP A 227 2.96 -2.76 -28.80
N THR A 228 2.13 -1.91 -28.19
CA THR A 228 0.86 -1.48 -28.79
C THR A 228 0.96 -0.26 -29.70
N LEU A 229 2.08 0.48 -29.71
CA LEU A 229 2.21 1.70 -30.53
C LEU A 229 3.18 1.60 -31.71
N LYS A 230 3.96 0.52 -31.83
CA LYS A 230 5.00 0.39 -32.87
C LYS A 230 4.60 -0.46 -34.10
N THR A 231 3.38 -0.98 -34.17
CA THR A 231 2.89 -1.77 -35.33
C THR A 231 2.35 -0.92 -36.50
N ARG A 232 2.53 0.42 -36.51
CA ARG A 232 2.05 1.28 -37.62
C ARG A 232 3.09 2.16 -38.29
N ARG A 233 4.39 1.88 -38.12
CA ARG A 233 5.43 2.52 -38.94
C ARG A 233 6.54 1.52 -39.27
N ARG A 234 6.35 0.78 -40.35
CA ARG A 234 7.39 0.45 -41.32
C ARG A 234 6.69 -0.08 -42.57
N CYS A 235 6.87 0.69 -43.64
CA CYS A 235 6.80 0.23 -45.02
C CYS A 235 7.74 -0.96 -45.24
#